data_AF-A0A842NUM2-F1
#
_entry.id   AF-A0A842NUM2-F1
#
_cell.length_a   1.000
_cell.length_b   1.000
_cell.length_c   1.000
_cell.angle_alpha   90.00
_cell.angle_beta   90.00
_cell.angle_gamma   90.00
#
_symmetry.space_group_name_H-M   'P 1'
#
loop_
_entity.id
_entity.type
_entity.pdbx_description
1 polymer ?
#
loop_
_entity_poly.entity_id
_entity_poly.type
_entity_poly.pdbx_seq_one_letter_code
_entity_poly.pdbx_strand_id
1 'polypeptide(L)' 'MNREQVVVVAKLVAYLLIITGIIMLFAAIMYLITGPENLVVIVWVIVGALMLGIGATGLRYIKKLKLDIKYEN' A
#
# COMPACT_ATOMS: atom_id res chain seq x y z
N MET A 1 -16.58 -14.08 -11.68
CA MET A 1 -16.67 -13.36 -10.38
C MET A 1 -17.48 -12.09 -10.58
N ASN A 2 -18.32 -11.70 -9.62
CA ASN A 2 -19.08 -10.46 -9.71
C ASN A 2 -18.12 -9.25 -9.69
N ARG A 3 -18.30 -8.25 -10.56
CA ARG A 3 -17.39 -7.09 -10.66
C ARG A 3 -17.27 -6.36 -9.32
N GLU A 4 -18.35 -6.31 -8.54
CA GLU A 4 -18.37 -5.74 -7.19
C GLU A 4 -17.46 -6.49 -6.19
N GLN A 5 -17.41 -7.83 -6.28
CA GLN A 5 -16.57 -8.65 -5.41
C GLN A 5 -15.08 -8.38 -5.68
N VAL A 6 -14.71 -8.17 -6.94
CA VAL A 6 -13.32 -7.84 -7.33
C VAL A 6 -12.90 -6.48 -6.75
N VAL A 7 -13.80 -5.49 -6.75
CA VAL A 7 -13.56 -4.16 -6.16
C VAL A 7 -13.33 -4.24 -4.64
N VAL A 8 -14.11 -5.07 -3.93
CA VAL A 8 -13.95 -5.27 -2.48
C VAL A 8 -12.61 -5.93 -2.15
N VAL A 9 -12.24 -6.99 -2.87
CA VAL A 9 -10.96 -7.69 -2.68
C VAL A 9 -9.78 -6.76 -2.98
N ALA A 10 -9.83 -6.02 -4.08
CA ALA A 10 -8.78 -5.07 -4.43
C ALA A 10 -8.60 -3.98 -3.35
N LYS A 11 -9.71 -3.52 -2.74
CA LYS A 11 -9.67 -2.53 -1.65
C LYS A 11 -9.01 -3.11 -0.40
N LEU A 12 -9.32 -4.36 -0.06
CA LEU A 12 -8.70 -5.07 1.06
C LEU A 12 -7.18 -5.19 0.85
N VAL A 13 -6.76 -5.62 -0.34
CA VAL A 13 -5.34 -5.76 -0.70
C VAL A 13 -4.62 -4.41 -0.60
N ALA A 14 -5.22 -3.33 -1.11
CA ALA A 14 -4.63 -2.00 -1.02
C ALA A 14 -4.44 -1.54 0.44
N TYR A 15 -5.41 -1.80 1.32
CA TYR A 15 -5.26 -1.49 2.75
C TYR A 15 -4.15 -2.32 3.42
N LEU A 16 -4.07 -3.61 3.13
CA LEU A 16 -2.99 -4.46 3.66
C LEU A 16 -1.61 -3.94 3.22
N LEU A 17 -1.48 -3.56 1.95
CA LEU A 17 -0.24 -3.04 1.39
C LEU A 17 0.21 -1.72 2.06
N ILE A 18 -0.75 -0.85 2.37
CA ILE A 18 -0.50 0.39 3.13
C ILE A 18 -0.05 0.05 4.56
N ILE A 19 -0.79 -0.81 5.27
CA ILE A 19 -0.47 -1.17 6.65
C ILE A 19 0.92 -1.79 6.75
N THR A 20 1.25 -2.73 5.87
CA THR A 20 2.58 -3.34 5.81
C THR A 20 3.66 -2.29 5.53
N GLY A 21 3.42 -1.37 4.60
CA GLY A 21 4.35 -0.27 4.32
C GLY A 21 4.60 0.64 5.53
N ILE A 22 3.55 0.99 6.29
CA ILE A 22 3.67 1.78 7.53
C ILE A 22 4.51 1.05 8.57
N ILE A 23 4.20 -0.23 8.84
CA ILE A 23 4.93 -1.03 9.84
C ILE A 23 6.41 -1.14 9.46
N MET A 24 6.70 -1.37 8.18
CA MET A 24 8.07 -1.49 7.68
C MET A 24 8.85 -0.17 7.81
N LEU A 25 8.24 0.96 7.48
CA LEU A 25 8.85 2.28 7.68
C LEU A 25 9.08 2.59 9.16
N PHE A 26 8.12 2.26 10.02
CA PHE A 26 8.26 2.44 11.47
C PHE A 26 9.42 1.62 12.04
N ALA A 27 9.53 0.34 11.63
CA ALA A 27 10.64 -0.52 12.02
C ALA A 27 11.99 0.00 11.49
N ALA A 28 12.04 0.47 10.24
CA ALA A 28 13.25 1.05 9.66
C ALA A 28 13.70 2.33 10.41
N ILE A 29 12.77 3.21 10.77
CA ILE A 29 13.06 4.42 11.56
C ILE A 29 13.59 4.05 12.95
N MET A 30 12.93 3.11 13.64
CA MET A 30 13.39 2.63 14.95
C MET A 30 14.82 2.06 14.89
N TYR A 31 15.12 1.29 13.84
CA TYR A 31 16.46 0.72 13.64
C TYR A 31 17.50 1.81 13.34
N LEU A 32 17.15 2.83 12.56
CA LEU A 32 18.02 3.97 12.25
C LEU A 32 18.43 4.76 13.50
N ILE A 33 17.56 4.82 14.51
CA ILE A 33 17.80 5.55 15.77
C ILE A 33 18.61 4.70 16.78
N THR A 34 18.54 3.37 16.69
CA THR A 34 19.08 2.45 17.71
C THR A 34 20.35 1.71 17.28
N GLY A 35 20.67 1.65 15.98
CA GLY A 35 21.80 0.89 15.45
C GLY A 35 22.68 1.70 14.50
N PRO A 36 23.91 1.23 14.21
CA PRO A 36 24.79 1.84 13.22
C PRO A 36 24.15 1.80 11.82
N GLU A 37 24.44 2.82 11.02
CA GLU A 37 23.90 2.95 9.66
C GLU A 37 24.20 1.71 8.80
N ASN A 38 23.14 1.10 8.27
CA ASN A 38 23.21 -0.12 7.48
C ASN A 38 22.45 0.07 6.16
N LEU A 39 23.10 -0.25 5.03
CA LEU A 39 22.52 -0.22 3.68
C LEU A 39 21.19 -0.97 3.59
N VAL A 40 21.00 -2.02 4.38
CA VAL A 40 19.75 -2.79 4.46
C VAL A 40 18.57 -1.91 4.91
N VAL A 41 18.79 -0.99 5.84
CA VAL A 41 17.75 -0.09 6.35
C VAL A 41 17.30 0.89 5.27
N ILE A 42 18.25 1.38 4.45
CA ILE A 42 17.95 2.27 3.31
C ILE A 42 17.04 1.54 2.31
N VAL A 43 17.34 0.26 2.01
CA VAL A 43 16.49 -0.57 1.15
C VAL A 43 15.09 -0.72 1.76
N TRP A 44 14.97 -0.93 3.07
CA TRP A 44 13.68 -1.09 3.74
C TRP A 44 12.84 0.19 3.69
N VAL A 45 13.46 1.37 3.81
CA VAL A 45 12.77 2.66 3.67
C VAL A 45 12.23 2.83 2.25
N ILE A 46 13.03 2.52 1.23
CA ILE A 46 12.61 2.62 -0.18
C ILE A 46 11.44 1.67 -0.45
N VAL A 47 11.53 0.41 -0.01
CA VAL A 47 10.47 -0.58 -0.20
C VAL A 47 9.19 -0.17 0.53
N GLY A 48 9.30 0.30 1.78
CA GLY A 48 8.15 0.78 2.55
C GLY A 48 7.46 1.98 1.91
N ALA A 49 8.23 2.95 1.38
CA ALA A 49 7.68 4.09 0.67
C ALA A 49 6.99 3.69 -0.65
N LEU A 50 7.56 2.74 -1.40
CA LEU A 50 6.93 2.20 -2.61
C LEU A 50 5.61 1.48 -2.30
N MET A 51 5.57 0.67 -1.24
CA MET A 51 4.36 -0.01 -0.79
C MET A 51 3.23 0.98 -0.47
N LEU A 52 3.54 2.08 0.22
CA LEU A 52 2.58 3.15 0.46
C LEU A 52 2.07 3.79 -0.86
N GLY A 53 2.99 4.11 -1.77
CA GLY A 53 2.66 4.72 -3.06
C GLY A 53 1.74 3.83 -3.91
N ILE A 54 2.04 2.53 -3.97
CA ILE A 54 1.25 1.55 -4.71
C ILE A 54 -0.13 1.36 -4.06
N GLY A 55 -0.18 1.21 -2.73
CA GLY A 55 -1.44 1.05 -2.01
C GLY A 55 -2.38 2.26 -2.17
N ALA A 56 -1.84 3.49 -2.07
CA ALA A 56 -2.60 4.72 -2.25
C ALA A 56 -3.09 4.88 -3.70
N THR A 57 -2.23 4.61 -4.68
CA THR A 57 -2.58 4.65 -6.10
C THR A 57 -3.63 3.60 -6.44
N GLY A 58 -3.48 2.37 -5.93
CA GLY A 58 -4.45 1.28 -6.08
C GLY A 58 -5.84 1.67 -5.54
N LEU A 59 -5.90 2.27 -4.36
CA LEU A 59 -7.16 2.80 -3.79
C LEU A 59 -7.83 3.86 -4.68
N ARG A 60 -7.03 4.73 -5.31
CA ARG A 60 -7.54 5.75 -6.24
C ARG A 60 -8.10 5.13 -7.52
N TYR A 61 -7.42 4.13 -8.07
CA TYR A 61 -7.92 3.37 -9.24
C TYR A 61 -9.18 2.58 -8.92
N ILE A 62 -9.25 1.94 -7.76
CA ILE A 62 -10.45 1.19 -7.31
C ILE A 62 -11.66 2.13 -7.19
N LYS A 63 -11.47 3.35 -6.65
CA LYS A 63 -12.53 4.36 -6.63
C LYS A 63 -13.03 4.72 -8.03
N LYS A 64 -12.12 4.84 -9.00
CA LYS A 64 -12.45 5.16 -10.39
C LYS A 64 -13.24 4.02 -11.05
N LEU A 65 -12.76 2.78 -10.92
CA LEU A 65 -13.46 1.57 -11.39
C LEU A 65 -14.86 1.42 -10.79
N LYS A 66 -15.01 1.70 -9.50
CA LYS A 66 -16.33 1.64 -8.83
C LYS A 66 -17.29 2.71 -9.37
N LEU A 67 -16.79 3.89 -9.75
CA LEU A 67 -17.60 4.92 -10.40
C LEU A 67 -18.04 4.45 -11.79
N ASP A 68 -17.12 3.94 -12.62
CA ASP A 68 -17.44 3.47 -13.97
C ASP A 68 -18.54 2.39 -13.96
N ILE A 69 -18.47 1.42 -13.04
CA ILE A 69 -19.52 0.38 -12.88
C ILE A 69 -20.88 0.98 -12.51
N LYS A 70 -20.91 2.06 -11.72
CA LYS A 70 -22.16 2.71 -11.29
C LYS A 70 -22.83 3.52 -12.42
N TYR A 71 -22.07 3.94 -13.44
CA TYR A 71 -22.59 4.69 -14.58
C TYR A 71 -22.98 3.78 -15.77
N GLU A 72 -22.59 2.50 -15.75
CA GLU A 72 -22.92 1.50 -16.79
C GLU A 72 -24.24 0.76 -16.51
N ASN A 73 -24.79 0.87 -15.29
CA ASN A 73 -26.10 0.34 -14.85
C ASN A 73 -27.14 1.46 -14.72
#